data_AF-A0AAD9ZTK9-F1
#
_entry.id   AF-A0AAD9ZTK9-F1
#
_cell.length_a   1.000
_cell.length_b   1.000
_cell.length_c   1.000
_cell.angle_alpha   90.00
_cell.angle_beta   90.00
_cell.angle_gamma   90.00
#
_symmetry.space_group_name_H-M   'P 1'
#
loop_
_entity.id
_entity.type
_entity.pdbx_description
1 polymer ?
#
loop_
_entity_poly.entity_id
_entity_poly.type
_entity_poly.pdbx_seq_one_letter_code
_entity_poly.pdbx_strand_id
1 'polypeptide(L)'
;MTAMVALFPDSYYLSKPSIYLRFHVDYWLLGDPTCFDMIMLVNRRQCNSCMNGCKPKGSSSYSLHTKLKAAKGLIKRWSRDKSKTRLSSKVWEIHLGKVEEQAVSQGWTVDLRRERINAMAEFWKVLRMEEQEWRQKSRIKWLVEGDRNSRFFHCIATGRRRTNSITDISFGGVSKSDPSDVKEEVANYFEMLYRNVPWKRPTIRNLPLKKISAADREALEGKFTKEEVREALSSCDGNKAPGPDGFNFNFIKAN
;
A
#
# COMPACT_ATOMS: atom_id res chain seq x y z
N MET A 1 -6.91 -55.47 -11.37
CA MET A 1 -5.72 -54.60 -11.42
C MET A 1 -5.68 -53.83 -10.10
N THR A 2 -5.45 -54.50 -8.96
CA THR A 2 -4.15 -55.00 -8.44
C THR A 2 -3.22 -53.82 -8.17
N ALA A 3 -3.33 -53.22 -6.97
CA ALA A 3 -2.39 -53.32 -5.83
C ALA A 3 -1.21 -52.32 -5.97
N MET A 4 -0.75 -51.61 -4.95
CA MET A 4 -0.27 -52.13 -3.67
C MET A 4 -0.17 -51.03 -2.59
N VAL A 5 -0.46 -51.44 -1.37
CA VAL A 5 -0.27 -50.73 -0.09
C VAL A 5 1.22 -50.65 0.26
N ALA A 6 1.65 -49.54 0.88
CA ALA A 6 2.71 -49.57 1.89
C ALA A 6 2.35 -48.59 3.02
N LEU A 7 1.84 -49.15 4.11
CA LEU A 7 1.82 -48.56 5.45
C LEU A 7 3.26 -48.65 6.01
N PHE A 8 3.73 -47.62 6.72
CA PHE A 8 4.09 -47.72 8.14
C PHE A 8 4.07 -46.32 8.79
N PRO A 9 3.74 -46.24 10.10
CA PRO A 9 3.26 -45.07 10.81
C PRO A 9 4.33 -44.43 11.72
N ASP A 10 4.05 -43.23 12.21
CA ASP A 10 4.16 -42.79 13.60
C ASP A 10 4.47 -41.29 13.71
N SER A 11 3.68 -40.63 14.58
CA SER A 11 3.94 -39.42 15.37
C SER A 11 4.88 -38.37 14.76
N TYR A 12 4.47 -37.12 14.53
CA TYR A 12 4.20 -36.17 15.62
C TYR A 12 3.15 -35.14 15.20
N TYR A 13 2.06 -35.09 15.97
CA TYR A 13 1.18 -33.93 16.02
C TYR A 13 1.97 -32.74 16.59
N LEU A 14 2.36 -31.80 15.72
CA LEU A 14 2.55 -30.42 16.14
C LEU A 14 1.41 -29.61 15.57
N SER A 15 0.36 -29.48 16.38
CA SER A 15 -0.71 -28.50 16.21
C SER A 15 -0.11 -27.08 16.22
N LYS A 16 0.34 -26.60 15.06
CA LYS A 16 0.59 -25.18 14.85
C LYS A 16 -0.71 -24.55 14.32
N PRO A 17 -1.43 -23.73 15.10
CA PRO A 17 -2.45 -22.87 14.52
C PRO A 17 -1.73 -21.86 13.61
N SER A 18 -1.89 -22.06 12.31
CA SER A 18 -1.34 -21.19 11.28
C SER A 18 -2.12 -19.88 11.26
N ILE A 19 -1.70 -18.92 12.09
CA ILE A 19 -2.23 -17.56 12.03
C ILE A 19 -1.58 -16.87 10.82
N TYR A 20 -2.27 -16.90 9.68
CA TYR A 20 -1.91 -16.08 8.51
C TYR A 20 -2.32 -14.62 8.75
N LEU A 21 -1.51 -13.86 9.52
CA LEU A 21 -1.71 -12.41 9.65
C LEU A 21 -1.17 -11.69 8.42
N ARG A 22 -2.05 -11.49 7.43
CA ARG A 22 -1.79 -10.62 6.29
C ARG A 22 -2.07 -9.17 6.70
N PHE A 23 -1.09 -8.53 7.34
CA PHE A 23 -1.17 -7.11 7.69
C PHE A 23 -1.35 -6.25 6.42
N HIS A 24 -2.37 -5.39 6.39
CA HIS A 24 -2.37 -4.29 5.45
C HIS A 24 -2.97 -3.02 6.07
N VAL A 25 -2.11 -2.00 6.19
CA VAL A 25 -2.48 -0.65 6.60
C VAL A 25 -3.14 0.04 5.41
N ASP A 26 -4.38 0.48 5.60
CA ASP A 26 -5.21 1.21 4.63
C ASP A 26 -4.78 2.67 4.52
N TYR A 27 -3.89 3.05 3.58
CA TYR A 27 -3.77 4.44 3.08
C TYR A 27 -2.98 4.44 1.76
N TRP A 28 -3.63 4.37 0.58
CA TRP A 28 -2.93 4.39 -0.72
C TRP A 28 -3.64 5.30 -1.74
N LEU A 29 -2.98 6.41 -2.10
CA LEU A 29 -3.34 7.36 -3.17
C LEU A 29 -2.08 7.70 -4.01
N LEU A 30 -1.40 6.75 -4.65
CA LEU A 30 -0.26 7.01 -5.55
C LEU A 30 -0.05 5.88 -6.58
N GLY A 31 -0.46 6.08 -7.84
CA GLY A 31 -0.41 5.02 -8.86
C GLY A 31 -0.91 5.35 -10.27
N ASP A 32 -0.84 6.61 -10.73
CA ASP A 32 -0.97 6.95 -12.16
C ASP A 32 -0.22 8.27 -12.47
N PRO A 33 0.77 8.29 -13.40
CA PRO A 33 1.65 9.44 -13.68
C PRO A 33 0.91 10.72 -14.10
N THR A 34 -0.28 10.63 -14.68
CA THR A 34 -0.99 11.81 -15.23
C THR A 34 -1.67 12.69 -14.16
N CYS A 35 -2.00 12.15 -12.99
CA CYS A 35 -2.40 12.91 -11.79
C CYS A 35 -1.28 13.04 -10.75
N PHE A 36 -0.22 12.23 -10.89
CA PHE A 36 0.95 12.29 -10.04
C PHE A 36 1.58 13.68 -10.08
N ASP A 37 1.63 14.33 -11.26
CA ASP A 37 2.25 15.64 -11.39
C ASP A 37 1.50 16.75 -10.66
N MET A 38 0.17 16.87 -10.77
CA MET A 38 -0.53 18.00 -10.14
C MET A 38 -0.72 17.85 -8.62
N ILE A 39 -0.96 16.64 -8.12
CA ILE A 39 -1.18 16.40 -6.69
C ILE A 39 0.14 16.31 -5.91
N MET A 40 1.21 15.77 -6.53
CA MET A 40 2.53 15.75 -5.91
C MET A 40 3.32 17.03 -6.14
N LEU A 41 3.18 17.82 -7.22
CA LEU A 41 3.99 19.05 -7.36
C LEU A 41 3.72 20.07 -6.24
N VAL A 42 2.48 20.22 -5.80
CA VAL A 42 2.10 21.11 -4.69
C VAL A 42 2.56 20.55 -3.33
N ASN A 43 2.54 19.23 -3.15
CA ASN A 43 2.84 18.58 -1.87
C ASN A 43 4.28 18.08 -1.72
N ARG A 44 5.01 17.86 -2.81
CA ARG A 44 6.43 17.48 -2.87
C ARG A 44 7.29 18.56 -2.27
N ARG A 45 6.96 19.83 -2.51
CA ARG A 45 7.64 20.95 -1.85
C ARG A 45 7.47 20.92 -0.34
N GLN A 46 6.25 20.71 0.16
CA GLN A 46 6.00 20.63 1.61
C GLN A 46 6.59 19.36 2.24
N CYS A 47 6.50 18.23 1.56
CA CYS A 47 7.06 16.96 2.01
C CYS A 47 8.59 17.01 2.04
N ASN A 48 9.23 17.50 0.98
CA ASN A 48 10.68 17.70 0.92
C ASN A 48 11.14 18.74 1.94
N SER A 49 10.41 19.85 2.09
CA SER A 49 10.69 20.83 3.14
C SER A 49 10.62 20.22 4.54
N CYS A 50 9.65 19.35 4.81
CA CYS A 50 9.54 18.66 6.09
C CYS A 50 10.67 17.65 6.30
N MET A 51 10.97 16.82 5.30
CA MET A 51 12.05 15.84 5.35
C MET A 51 13.43 16.50 5.49
N ASN A 52 13.63 17.66 4.88
CA ASN A 52 14.87 18.43 4.97
C ASN A 52 14.97 19.23 6.27
N GLY A 53 13.84 19.73 6.81
CA GLY A 53 13.80 20.44 8.08
C GLY A 53 13.93 19.52 9.31
N CYS A 54 13.58 18.23 9.17
CA CYS A 54 13.76 17.24 10.21
C CYS A 54 15.25 16.84 10.31
N LYS A 55 15.92 17.19 11.42
CA LYS A 55 17.31 16.83 11.72
C LYS A 55 17.38 15.85 12.91
N PRO A 56 16.91 14.61 12.77
CA PRO A 56 16.98 13.62 13.84
C PRO A 56 18.44 13.22 14.12
N LYS A 57 18.79 13.07 15.40
CA LYS A 57 20.10 12.55 15.83
C LYS A 57 19.99 11.03 15.97
N GLY A 58 20.91 10.28 15.35
CA GLY A 58 20.93 8.82 15.39
C GLY A 58 21.60 8.22 14.16
N SER A 59 21.44 6.91 13.96
CA SER A 59 21.92 6.22 12.75
C SER A 59 21.22 6.75 11.49
N SER A 60 21.84 6.54 10.32
CA SER A 60 21.25 6.90 9.03
C SER A 60 19.87 6.25 8.82
N SER A 61 19.70 4.99 9.26
CA SER A 61 18.42 4.27 9.19
C SER A 61 17.35 4.90 10.09
N TYR A 62 17.71 5.28 11.32
CA TYR A 62 16.81 5.98 12.25
C TYR A 62 16.41 7.35 11.73
N SER A 63 17.37 8.07 11.13
CA SER A 63 17.15 9.38 10.52
C SER A 63 16.14 9.29 9.37
N LEU A 64 16.33 8.33 8.46
CA LEU A 64 15.41 8.08 7.36
C LEU A 64 14.01 7.70 7.87
N HIS A 65 13.91 6.76 8.80
CA HIS A 65 12.64 6.35 9.39
C HIS A 65 11.88 7.53 10.00
N THR A 66 12.58 8.38 10.76
CA THR A 66 11.96 9.53 11.43
C THR A 66 11.44 10.56 10.42
N LYS A 67 12.20 10.83 9.34
CA LYS A 67 11.77 11.70 8.25
C LYS A 67 10.55 11.16 7.53
N LEU A 68 10.54 9.87 7.18
CA LEU A 68 9.40 9.21 6.55
C LEU A 68 8.16 9.23 7.47
N LYS A 69 8.35 9.02 8.78
CA LYS A 69 7.26 9.11 9.77
C LYS A 69 6.66 10.51 9.83
N ALA A 70 7.49 11.56 9.80
CA ALA A 70 7.02 12.94 9.76
C ALA A 70 6.26 13.26 8.45
N ALA A 71 6.81 12.85 7.31
CA ALA A 71 6.16 12.97 6.00
C ALA A 71 4.79 12.27 5.98
N LYS A 72 4.69 11.06 6.53
CA LYS A 72 3.44 10.31 6.64
C LYS A 72 2.38 11.08 7.43
N GLY A 73 2.77 11.70 8.55
CA GLY A 73 1.86 12.53 9.35
C GLY A 73 1.30 13.73 8.59
N LEU A 74 2.12 14.38 7.75
CA LEU A 74 1.68 15.47 6.89
C LEU A 74 0.71 14.99 5.81
N ILE A 75 1.07 13.92 5.10
CA ILE A 75 0.22 13.34 4.04
C ILE A 75 -1.13 12.89 4.61
N LYS A 76 -1.15 12.30 5.80
CA LYS A 76 -2.40 11.93 6.48
C LYS A 76 -3.28 13.13 6.80
N ARG A 77 -2.71 14.21 7.35
CA ARG A 77 -3.47 15.45 7.62
C ARG A 77 -4.03 16.05 6.35
N TRP A 78 -3.18 16.21 5.34
CA TRP A 78 -3.58 16.70 4.02
C TRP A 78 -4.69 15.84 3.39
N SER A 79 -4.56 14.51 3.44
CA SER A 79 -5.56 13.59 2.90
C SER A 79 -6.90 13.74 3.60
N ARG A 80 -6.89 13.93 4.93
CA ARG A 80 -8.12 14.16 5.71
C ARG A 80 -8.77 15.50 5.34
N ASP A 81 -7.98 16.55 5.18
CA ASP A 81 -8.50 17.88 4.86
C ASP A 81 -9.01 17.95 3.41
N LYS A 82 -8.29 17.34 2.46
CA LYS A 82 -8.75 17.21 1.08
C LYS A 82 -10.00 16.36 0.96
N SER A 83 -10.11 15.26 1.71
CA SER A 83 -11.31 14.41 1.71
C SER A 83 -12.58 15.17 2.12
N LYS A 84 -12.48 16.20 2.96
CA LYS A 84 -13.63 17.03 3.34
C LYS A 84 -14.09 17.95 2.21
N THR A 85 -13.15 18.40 1.38
CA THR A 85 -13.41 19.35 0.27
C THR A 85 -13.64 18.65 -1.07
N ARG A 86 -13.36 17.35 -1.16
CA ARG A 86 -13.45 16.61 -2.42
C ARG A 86 -14.90 16.30 -2.72
N LEU A 87 -15.44 16.95 -3.73
CA LEU A 87 -16.73 16.59 -4.30
C LEU A 87 -16.60 15.26 -5.04
N SER A 88 -17.60 14.40 -4.88
CA SER A 88 -17.70 13.16 -5.66
C SER A 88 -18.02 13.50 -7.13
N SER A 89 -17.62 12.64 -8.06
CA SER A 89 -18.04 12.73 -9.46
C SER A 89 -19.57 12.86 -9.60
N LYS A 90 -20.35 12.26 -8.69
CA LYS A 90 -21.81 12.38 -8.65
C LYS A 90 -22.31 13.82 -8.48
N VAL A 91 -21.57 14.66 -7.76
CA VAL A 91 -21.94 16.08 -7.57
C VAL A 91 -21.87 16.84 -8.89
N TRP A 92 -20.81 16.61 -9.66
CA TRP A 92 -20.63 17.21 -10.98
C TRP A 92 -21.59 16.65 -12.01
N GLU A 93 -21.97 15.37 -11.91
CA GLU A 93 -23.03 14.75 -12.73
C GLU A 93 -24.39 15.43 -12.49
N ILE A 94 -24.77 15.65 -11.22
CA ILE A 94 -25.99 16.38 -10.87
C ILE A 94 -25.94 17.82 -11.38
N HIS A 95 -24.79 18.48 -11.25
CA HIS A 95 -24.62 19.85 -11.74
C HIS A 95 -24.76 19.95 -13.26
N LEU A 96 -24.15 19.03 -14.01
CA LEU A 96 -24.34 18.92 -15.46
C LEU A 96 -25.82 18.75 -15.83
N GLY A 97 -26.55 17.89 -15.13
CA GLY A 97 -27.99 17.70 -15.36
C GLY A 97 -28.79 19.00 -15.15
N LYS A 98 -28.46 19.80 -14.12
CA LYS A 98 -29.10 21.10 -13.88
C LYS A 98 -28.82 22.12 -14.98
N VAL A 99 -27.57 22.19 -15.47
CA VAL A 99 -27.20 23.09 -16.57
C VAL A 99 -27.94 22.72 -17.86
N GLU A 100 -28.09 21.42 -18.13
CA GLU A 100 -28.81 20.92 -19.30
C GLU A 100 -30.32 21.18 -19.19
N GLU A 101 -30.93 21.00 -18.01
CA GLU A 101 -32.34 21.33 -17.75
C GLU A 101 -32.62 22.83 -17.92
N GLN A 102 -31.72 23.69 -17.43
CA GLN A 102 -31.80 25.14 -17.65
C GLN A 102 -31.71 25.51 -19.14
N ALA A 103 -30.81 24.85 -19.88
CA ALA A 103 -30.69 25.07 -21.32
C ALA A 103 -31.91 24.59 -22.11
N VAL A 104 -32.60 23.54 -21.66
CA VAL A 104 -33.86 23.06 -22.27
C VAL A 104 -34.99 24.07 -22.04
N SER A 105 -35.07 24.66 -20.85
CA SER A 105 -36.14 25.61 -20.50
C SER A 105 -35.94 27.02 -21.08
N GLN A 106 -34.70 27.52 -21.12
CA GLN A 106 -34.38 28.91 -21.49
C GLN A 106 -33.65 29.04 -22.83
N GLY A 107 -33.28 27.91 -23.45
CA GLY A 107 -32.42 27.88 -24.63
C GLY A 107 -30.92 27.99 -24.27
N TRP A 108 -30.06 27.63 -25.23
CA TRP A 108 -28.62 27.66 -25.04
C TRP A 108 -28.07 29.09 -25.13
N THR A 109 -27.64 29.64 -23.99
CA THR A 109 -26.86 30.87 -23.92
C THR A 109 -25.34 30.59 -23.97
N VAL A 110 -24.55 31.64 -24.24
CA VAL A 110 -23.07 31.55 -24.21
C VAL A 110 -22.57 31.13 -22.82
N ASP A 111 -23.19 31.66 -21.76
CA ASP A 111 -22.80 31.35 -20.39
C ASP A 111 -23.13 29.91 -19.99
N LEU A 112 -24.31 29.40 -20.35
CA LEU A 112 -24.68 28.00 -20.10
C LEU A 112 -23.77 27.02 -20.86
N ARG A 113 -23.37 27.36 -22.08
CA ARG A 113 -22.38 26.55 -22.83
C ARG A 113 -21.01 26.53 -22.13
N ARG A 114 -20.55 27.69 -21.64
CA ARG A 114 -19.29 27.80 -20.90
C ARG A 114 -19.34 27.00 -19.60
N GLU A 115 -20.42 27.15 -18.83
CA GLU A 115 -20.63 26.43 -17.57
C GLU A 115 -20.65 24.91 -17.81
N ARG A 116 -21.36 24.45 -18.83
CA ARG A 116 -21.36 23.02 -19.21
C ARG A 116 -19.97 22.50 -19.53
N ILE A 117 -19.17 23.23 -20.31
CA ILE A 117 -17.80 22.83 -20.65
C ILE A 117 -16.94 22.71 -19.37
N ASN A 118 -17.04 23.69 -18.47
CA ASN A 118 -16.31 23.68 -17.20
C ASN A 118 -16.74 22.54 -16.28
N ALA A 119 -18.05 22.34 -16.12
CA ALA A 119 -18.60 21.25 -15.31
C ALA A 119 -18.20 19.88 -15.87
N MET A 120 -18.20 19.72 -17.19
CA MET A 120 -17.75 18.51 -17.87
C MET A 120 -16.26 18.25 -17.64
N ALA A 121 -15.42 19.28 -17.73
CA ALA A 121 -14.00 19.17 -17.47
C ALA A 121 -13.71 18.74 -16.02
N GLU A 122 -14.38 19.35 -15.03
CA GLU A 122 -14.23 18.98 -13.62
C GLU A 122 -14.82 17.58 -13.33
N PHE A 123 -15.95 17.21 -13.95
CA PHE A 123 -16.50 15.86 -13.86
C PHE A 123 -15.47 14.79 -14.29
N TRP A 124 -14.92 14.92 -15.50
CA TRP A 124 -13.94 13.95 -16.02
C TRP A 124 -12.64 13.91 -15.21
N LYS A 125 -12.25 15.04 -14.65
CA LYS A 125 -11.08 15.14 -13.77
C LYS A 125 -11.31 14.41 -12.45
N VAL A 126 -12.45 14.65 -11.79
CA VAL A 126 -12.81 13.96 -10.53
C VAL A 126 -13.00 12.47 -10.75
N LEU A 127 -13.67 12.08 -11.83
CA LEU A 127 -13.91 10.69 -12.17
C LEU A 127 -12.60 9.91 -12.38
N ARG A 128 -11.64 10.50 -13.11
CA ARG A 128 -10.30 9.89 -13.29
C ARG A 128 -9.57 9.71 -11.96
N MET A 129 -9.63 10.70 -11.07
CA MET A 129 -9.03 10.57 -9.73
C MET A 129 -9.68 9.46 -8.90
N GLU A 130 -11.01 9.33 -8.94
CA GLU A 130 -11.73 8.25 -8.26
C GLU A 130 -11.37 6.88 -8.84
N GLU A 131 -11.33 6.75 -10.16
CA GLU A 131 -10.94 5.51 -10.86
C GLU A 131 -9.53 5.05 -10.45
N GLN A 132 -8.56 5.96 -10.44
CA GLN A 132 -7.19 5.65 -10.02
C GLN A 132 -7.10 5.19 -8.56
N GLU A 133 -7.87 5.80 -7.67
CA GLU A 133 -7.96 5.40 -6.27
C GLU A 133 -8.51 3.98 -6.13
N TRP A 134 -9.58 3.64 -6.87
CA TRP A 134 -10.17 2.30 -6.86
C TRP A 134 -9.23 1.26 -7.49
N ARG A 135 -8.51 1.62 -8.55
CA ARG A 135 -7.48 0.77 -9.15
C ARG A 135 -6.42 0.39 -8.14
N GLN A 136 -5.90 1.38 -7.39
CA GLN A 136 -4.89 1.14 -6.35
C GLN A 136 -5.42 0.29 -5.20
N LYS A 137 -6.64 0.55 -4.73
CA LYS A 137 -7.28 -0.24 -3.66
C LYS A 137 -7.51 -1.69 -4.08
N SER A 138 -7.89 -1.94 -5.33
CA SER A 138 -8.15 -3.29 -5.82
C SER A 138 -6.89 -4.15 -6.03
N ARG A 139 -5.72 -3.53 -6.26
CA ARG A 139 -4.42 -4.15 -6.63
C ARG A 139 -4.49 -5.18 -7.77
N ILE A 140 -5.38 -4.97 -8.74
CA ILE A 140 -5.41 -5.78 -9.95
C ILE A 140 -4.37 -5.22 -10.94
N LYS A 141 -3.52 -6.10 -11.48
CA LYS A 141 -2.48 -5.75 -12.47
C LYS A 141 -2.90 -5.99 -13.92
N TRP A 142 -3.85 -6.89 -14.14
CA TRP A 142 -4.16 -7.49 -15.45
C TRP A 142 -5.24 -6.77 -16.27
N LEU A 143 -5.88 -5.73 -15.73
CA LEU A 143 -6.83 -4.94 -16.52
C LEU A 143 -6.04 -3.99 -17.44
N VAL A 144 -5.54 -4.56 -18.54
CA VAL A 144 -5.17 -3.85 -19.75
C VAL A 144 -6.48 -3.53 -20.45
N GLU A 145 -6.82 -2.23 -20.45
CA GLU A 145 -7.69 -1.57 -21.44
C GLU A 145 -8.96 -2.34 -21.87
N GLY A 146 -10.00 -2.31 -21.04
CA GLY A 146 -11.31 -2.87 -21.41
C GLY A 146 -12.42 -2.43 -20.46
N ASP A 147 -13.26 -1.53 -20.97
CA ASP A 147 -14.45 -0.84 -20.43
C ASP A 147 -14.46 -0.37 -18.97
N ARG A 148 -14.69 0.94 -18.81
CA ARG A 148 -14.73 1.63 -17.53
C ARG A 148 -15.97 1.20 -16.75
N ASN A 149 -15.80 0.40 -15.70
CA ASN A 149 -16.80 0.39 -14.64
C ASN A 149 -16.22 0.13 -13.25
N SER A 150 -16.32 1.18 -12.44
CA SER A 150 -16.01 1.24 -11.03
C SER A 150 -16.59 0.06 -10.24
N ARG A 151 -17.76 -0.49 -10.61
CA ARG A 151 -18.41 -1.60 -9.89
C ARG A 151 -17.50 -2.82 -9.74
N PHE A 152 -16.76 -3.20 -10.79
CA PHE A 152 -15.83 -4.33 -10.71
C PHE A 152 -14.73 -4.08 -9.68
N PHE A 153 -14.08 -2.91 -9.75
CA PHE A 153 -13.04 -2.54 -8.77
C PHE A 153 -13.58 -2.40 -7.36
N HIS A 154 -14.79 -1.83 -7.19
CA HIS A 154 -15.47 -1.74 -5.90
C HIS A 154 -15.76 -3.13 -5.33
N CYS A 155 -16.27 -4.06 -6.13
CA CYS A 155 -16.53 -5.44 -5.70
C CYS A 155 -15.25 -6.13 -5.25
N ILE A 156 -14.17 -6.03 -6.02
CA ILE A 156 -12.88 -6.63 -5.65
C ILE A 156 -12.27 -5.96 -4.42
N ALA A 157 -12.25 -4.62 -4.36
CA ALA A 157 -11.75 -3.88 -3.22
C ALA A 157 -12.55 -4.18 -1.95
N THR A 158 -13.88 -4.29 -2.07
CA THR A 158 -14.77 -4.67 -0.97
C THR A 158 -14.54 -6.12 -0.54
N GLY A 159 -14.41 -7.05 -1.49
CA GLY A 159 -14.08 -8.45 -1.20
C GLY A 159 -12.76 -8.57 -0.44
N ARG A 160 -11.72 -7.87 -0.90
CA ARG A 160 -10.43 -7.80 -0.21
C ARG A 160 -10.53 -7.15 1.16
N ARG A 161 -11.30 -6.06 1.29
CA ARG A 161 -11.54 -5.42 2.59
C ARG A 161 -12.20 -6.39 3.56
N ARG A 162 -13.17 -7.18 3.11
CA ARG A 162 -13.83 -8.21 3.93
C ARG A 162 -12.84 -9.32 4.32
N THR A 163 -12.09 -9.88 3.38
CA THR A 163 -11.12 -10.95 3.65
C THR A 163 -9.95 -10.51 4.52
N ASN A 164 -9.50 -9.25 4.39
CA ASN A 164 -8.37 -8.74 5.16
C ASN A 164 -8.78 -8.05 6.47
N SER A 165 -10.09 -7.91 6.72
CA SER A 165 -10.57 -7.32 7.98
C SER A 165 -10.37 -8.33 9.10
N ILE A 166 -9.56 -7.96 10.09
CA ILE A 166 -9.45 -8.73 11.34
C ILE A 166 -10.60 -8.25 12.23
N THR A 167 -11.68 -9.02 12.29
CA THR A 167 -12.85 -8.73 13.14
C THR A 167 -12.65 -9.19 14.57
N ASP A 168 -11.95 -10.30 14.73
CA ASP A 168 -11.67 -10.95 15.99
C ASP A 168 -10.47 -11.88 15.84
N ILE A 169 -9.81 -12.16 16.96
CA ILE A 169 -8.76 -13.17 17.06
C ILE A 169 -9.07 -14.08 18.25
N SER A 170 -8.80 -15.37 18.11
CA SER A 170 -8.93 -16.33 19.21
C SER A 170 -7.53 -16.78 19.64
N PHE A 171 -7.22 -16.59 20.92
CA PHE A 171 -6.00 -17.08 21.53
C PHE A 171 -6.35 -17.84 22.82
N GLY A 172 -5.88 -19.09 22.93
CA GLY A 172 -6.18 -19.94 24.10
C GLY A 172 -7.68 -20.21 24.34
N GLY A 173 -8.52 -20.13 23.30
CA GLY A 173 -9.97 -20.33 23.39
C GLY A 173 -10.76 -19.08 23.78
N VAL A 174 -10.11 -17.94 24.02
CA VAL A 174 -10.76 -16.65 24.29
C VAL A 174 -10.71 -15.79 23.02
N SER A 175 -11.89 -15.38 22.55
CA SER A 175 -12.00 -14.48 21.41
C SER A 175 -11.97 -13.01 21.85
N LYS A 176 -11.10 -12.24 21.22
CA LYS A 176 -10.96 -10.79 21.41
C LYS A 176 -11.39 -10.09 20.13
N SER A 177 -12.33 -9.14 20.23
CA SER A 177 -12.85 -8.36 19.11
C SER A 177 -12.59 -6.85 19.24
N ASP A 178 -12.22 -6.36 20.43
CA ASP A 178 -11.83 -4.95 20.59
C ASP A 178 -10.51 -4.67 19.84
N PRO A 179 -10.45 -3.62 18.99
CA PRO A 179 -9.25 -3.32 18.21
C PRO A 179 -7.98 -3.05 19.03
N SER A 180 -8.11 -2.62 20.28
CA SER A 180 -6.97 -2.40 21.19
C SER A 180 -6.46 -3.74 21.70
N ASP A 181 -7.37 -4.59 22.17
CA ASP A 181 -7.06 -5.94 22.65
C ASP A 181 -6.47 -6.82 21.55
N VAL A 182 -7.00 -6.72 20.33
CA VAL A 182 -6.48 -7.42 19.15
C VAL A 182 -5.04 -7.02 18.86
N LYS A 183 -4.72 -5.72 18.93
CA LYS A 183 -3.35 -5.23 18.68
C LYS A 183 -2.38 -5.70 19.76
N GLU A 184 -2.79 -5.61 21.02
CA GLU A 184 -1.96 -6.01 22.15
C GLU A 184 -1.67 -7.51 22.10
N GLU A 185 -2.69 -8.34 21.87
CA GLU A 185 -2.53 -9.78 21.78
C GLU A 185 -1.62 -10.19 20.61
N VAL A 186 -1.77 -9.57 19.44
CA VAL A 186 -0.89 -9.81 18.29
C VAL A 186 0.56 -9.42 18.62
N ALA A 187 0.76 -8.28 19.29
CA ALA A 187 2.09 -7.84 19.71
C ALA A 187 2.71 -8.84 20.70
N ASN A 188 1.97 -9.24 21.73
CA ASN A 188 2.40 -10.21 22.74
C ASN A 188 2.73 -11.57 22.13
N TYR A 189 1.88 -12.06 21.21
CA TYR A 189 2.10 -13.32 20.50
C TYR A 189 3.42 -13.30 19.73
N PHE A 190 3.68 -12.26 18.93
CA PHE A 190 4.92 -12.16 18.18
C PHE A 190 6.12 -11.89 19.08
N GLU A 191 5.97 -11.13 20.15
CA GLU A 191 7.02 -10.96 21.16
C GLU A 191 7.41 -12.32 21.76
N MET A 192 6.43 -13.16 22.12
CA MET A 192 6.68 -14.52 22.60
C MET A 192 7.30 -15.41 21.52
N LEU A 193 6.80 -15.36 20.28
CA LEU A 193 7.29 -16.17 19.16
C LEU A 193 8.76 -15.87 18.83
N TYR A 194 9.12 -14.58 18.88
CA TYR A 194 10.49 -14.12 18.62
C TYR A 194 11.33 -13.99 19.88
N ARG A 195 10.77 -14.30 21.06
CA ARG A 195 11.54 -14.38 22.28
C ARG A 195 12.61 -15.45 22.07
N ASN A 196 13.86 -15.13 22.41
CA ASN A 196 14.95 -16.09 22.34
C ASN A 196 14.67 -17.22 23.35
N VAL A 197 13.96 -18.25 22.91
CA VAL A 197 13.91 -19.52 23.62
C VAL A 197 15.33 -20.08 23.57
N PRO A 198 15.90 -20.53 24.71
CA PRO A 198 17.20 -21.18 24.74
C PRO A 198 17.11 -22.55 24.04
N TRP A 199 17.09 -22.50 22.71
CA TRP A 199 17.23 -23.66 21.86
C TRP A 199 18.67 -23.69 21.33
N LYS A 200 19.30 -24.86 21.44
CA LYS A 200 20.65 -25.09 20.93
C LYS A 200 20.61 -25.09 19.39
N ARG A 201 20.76 -23.90 18.79
CA ARG A 201 20.82 -23.75 17.33
C ARG A 201 21.96 -24.61 16.79
N PRO A 202 21.73 -25.44 15.75
CA PRO A 202 22.79 -26.18 15.09
C PRO A 202 23.90 -25.24 14.66
N THR A 203 25.14 -25.56 15.02
CA THR A 203 26.29 -24.76 14.61
C THR A 203 26.65 -25.12 13.17
N ILE A 204 26.73 -24.11 12.31
CA ILE A 204 27.18 -24.26 10.91
C ILE A 204 28.71 -24.44 10.85
N ARG A 205 29.41 -24.17 11.96
CA ARG A 205 30.84 -24.42 12.11
C ARG A 205 31.10 -25.91 11.91
N ASN A 206 31.86 -26.25 10.88
CA ASN A 206 32.31 -27.60 10.50
C ASN A 206 31.38 -28.41 9.59
N LEU A 207 30.38 -27.80 8.96
CA LEU A 207 29.68 -28.44 7.85
C LEU A 207 30.54 -28.36 6.57
N PRO A 208 30.63 -29.43 5.76
CA PRO A 208 31.35 -29.43 4.48
C PRO A 208 30.55 -28.66 3.41
N LEU A 209 30.41 -27.35 3.61
CA LEU A 209 29.74 -26.47 2.67
C LEU A 209 30.73 -26.01 1.61
N LYS A 210 30.29 -25.99 0.34
CA LYS A 210 31.05 -25.34 -0.74
C LYS A 210 31.23 -23.86 -0.39
N LYS A 211 32.47 -23.39 -0.46
CA LYS A 211 32.82 -21.99 -0.24
C LYS A 211 32.87 -21.27 -1.58
N ILE A 212 32.38 -20.04 -1.60
CA ILE A 212 32.58 -19.13 -2.74
C ILE A 212 34.04 -18.71 -2.85
N SER A 213 34.45 -18.26 -4.04
CA SER A 213 35.81 -17.78 -4.26
C SER A 213 36.10 -16.52 -3.43
N ALA A 214 37.38 -16.19 -3.24
CA ALA A 214 37.76 -14.96 -2.55
C ALA A 214 37.25 -13.71 -3.30
N ALA A 215 37.29 -13.74 -4.64
CA ALA A 215 36.79 -12.67 -5.48
C ALA A 215 35.27 -12.47 -5.34
N ASP A 216 34.49 -13.56 -5.34
CA ASP A 216 33.03 -13.47 -5.15
C ASP A 216 32.67 -12.95 -3.76
N ARG A 217 33.45 -13.34 -2.73
CA ARG A 217 33.27 -12.84 -1.36
C ARG A 217 33.49 -11.34 -1.31
N GLU A 218 34.60 -10.87 -1.88
CA GLU A 218 34.94 -9.45 -1.90
C GLU A 218 33.87 -8.63 -2.66
N ALA A 219 33.35 -9.16 -3.78
CA ALA A 219 32.26 -8.55 -4.51
C ALA A 219 30.95 -8.50 -3.69
N LEU A 220 30.59 -9.57 -2.97
CA LEU A 220 29.35 -9.65 -2.17
C LEU A 220 29.42 -8.86 -0.86
N GLU A 221 30.61 -8.70 -0.27
CA GLU A 221 30.85 -7.94 0.97
C GLU A 221 31.21 -6.47 0.69
N GLY A 222 31.30 -6.09 -0.59
CA GLY A 222 31.54 -4.73 -1.03
C GLY A 222 30.46 -3.74 -0.58
N LYS A 223 30.82 -2.46 -0.51
CA LYS A 223 29.84 -1.40 -0.22
C LYS A 223 28.99 -1.14 -1.45
N PHE A 224 27.67 -1.03 -1.26
CA PHE A 224 26.78 -0.60 -2.33
C PHE A 224 27.15 0.79 -2.85
N THR A 225 27.22 0.90 -4.17
CA THR A 225 27.40 2.16 -4.88
C THR A 225 26.05 2.89 -5.00
N LYS A 226 26.11 4.20 -5.25
CA LYS A 226 24.89 5.00 -5.42
C LYS A 226 24.14 4.60 -6.70
N GLU A 227 24.89 4.18 -7.70
CA GLU A 227 24.41 3.75 -9.01
C GLU A 227 23.65 2.44 -8.89
N GLU A 228 24.20 1.44 -8.18
CA GLU A 228 23.50 0.19 -7.87
C GLU A 228 22.19 0.42 -7.12
N VAL A 229 22.21 1.32 -6.11
CA VAL A 229 20.99 1.66 -5.35
C VAL A 229 19.94 2.28 -6.27
N ARG A 230 20.33 3.17 -7.19
CA ARG A 230 19.40 3.78 -8.14
C ARG A 230 18.85 2.79 -9.16
N GLU A 231 19.69 1.89 -9.65
CA GLU A 231 19.26 0.85 -10.58
C GLU A 231 18.30 -0.13 -9.92
N ALA A 232 18.61 -0.58 -8.70
CA ALA A 232 17.73 -1.42 -7.88
C ALA A 232 16.38 -0.75 -7.60
N LEU A 233 16.37 0.55 -7.27
CA LEU A 233 15.13 1.31 -7.13
C LEU A 233 14.37 1.41 -8.45
N SER A 234 15.07 1.62 -9.56
CA SER A 234 14.45 1.75 -10.88
C SER A 234 13.81 0.45 -11.35
N SER A 235 14.42 -0.70 -11.07
CA SER A 235 13.90 -2.03 -11.45
C SER A 235 12.71 -2.50 -10.59
N CYS A 236 12.51 -1.92 -9.39
CA CYS A 236 11.37 -2.28 -8.54
C CYS A 236 10.02 -1.84 -9.15
N ASP A 237 9.01 -2.70 -9.11
CA ASP A 237 7.63 -2.33 -9.48
C ASP A 237 7.07 -1.29 -8.49
N GLY A 238 6.74 -0.10 -9.02
CA GLY A 238 6.26 1.04 -8.26
C GLY A 238 4.94 0.82 -7.50
N ASN A 239 4.11 -0.10 -7.99
CA ASN A 239 2.77 -0.39 -7.47
C ASN A 239 2.74 -1.50 -6.41
N LYS A 240 3.92 -1.93 -5.93
CA LYS A 240 4.05 -2.95 -4.88
C LYS A 240 3.46 -2.50 -3.55
N ALA A 241 3.23 -3.48 -2.67
CA ALA A 241 2.79 -3.20 -1.32
C ALA A 241 3.87 -2.37 -0.60
N PRO A 242 3.47 -1.31 0.09
CA PRO A 242 4.37 -0.46 0.87
C PRO A 242 4.79 -1.17 2.15
N GLY A 243 5.92 -0.75 2.69
CA GLY A 243 6.41 -1.25 3.96
C GLY A 243 5.62 -0.71 5.16
N PRO A 244 6.05 -1.05 6.40
CA PRO A 244 5.49 -0.50 7.64
C PRO A 244 5.54 1.04 7.71
N ASP A 245 6.51 1.63 7.02
CA ASP A 245 6.67 3.07 6.82
C ASP A 245 5.47 3.68 6.09
N GLY A 246 4.86 2.91 5.20
CA GLY A 246 3.69 3.29 4.45
C GLY A 246 4.02 4.12 3.21
N PHE A 247 5.12 3.81 2.54
CA PHE A 247 5.46 4.38 1.23
C PHE A 247 5.70 3.27 0.22
N ASN A 248 5.24 3.46 -1.02
CA ASN A 248 5.51 2.54 -2.11
C ASN A 248 6.77 2.98 -2.88
N PHE A 249 7.25 2.13 -3.78
CA PHE A 249 8.43 2.45 -4.58
C PHE A 249 8.20 3.67 -5.50
N ASN A 250 6.96 3.95 -5.94
CA ASN A 250 6.68 5.18 -6.69
C ASN A 250 6.99 6.44 -5.88
N PHE A 251 6.68 6.46 -4.58
CA PHE A 251 7.05 7.58 -3.71
C PHE A 251 8.58 7.72 -3.58
N ILE A 252 9.28 6.60 -3.40
CA ILE A 252 10.74 6.60 -3.20
C ILE A 252 11.46 6.99 -4.49
N LYS A 253 11.02 6.53 -5.66
CA LYS A 253 11.59 6.93 -6.96
C LYS A 253 11.39 8.41 -7.28
N ALA A 254 10.32 9.01 -6.76
CA ALA A 254 9.96 10.39 -7.06
C ALA A 254 10.66 11.43 -6.17
N ASN A 255 11.42 11.04 -5.15
CA ASN A 255 12.08 11.94 -4.19
C ASN A 255 13.57 11.66 -4.07
#